data_AF-A0A916G5Y7-F1
#
_entry.id   AF-A0A916G5Y7-F1
#
_cell.length_a   1.000
_cell.length_b   1.000
_cell.length_c   1.000
_cell.angle_alpha   90.00
_cell.angle_beta   90.00
_cell.angle_gamma   90.00
#
_symmetry.space_group_name_H-M   'P 1'
#
loop_
_entity.id
_entity.type
_entity.pdbx_description
1 polymer ?
#
loop_
_entity_poly.entity_id
_entity_poly.type
_entity_poly.pdbx_seq_one_letter_code
_entity_poly.pdbx_strand_id
1 'polypeptide(L)'
;MRGGRVYAFDETGLPWELDAETLETLGETTLGLAPGLTFWAAHDEVDRETGEWLHFGLEFGRKMRVHLTTFAADGSLASHDSWPLPRFSYLHDGFVTRRHVVLHLHPATIEVWGLLLGLRSIVDSLRWNGSDGSLLMILPWDRSGGALPRFVETEAVFLWHSFNGHEEGDELVLDCVGNDDPDHFIGDGPLAGVLLEHHVPISSHDFWKPADRPAAGW
;
A
#
# COMPACT_ATOMS: atom_id res chain seq x y z
N MET A 1 7.74 -10.27 -9.27
CA MET A 1 7.85 -10.93 -10.59
C MET A 1 6.46 -11.39 -11.02
N ARG A 2 6.00 -11.00 -12.21
CA ARG A 2 4.67 -11.34 -12.76
C ARG A 2 4.82 -11.75 -14.22
N GLY A 3 4.29 -12.91 -14.60
CA GLY A 3 4.39 -13.39 -16.00
C GLY A 3 5.82 -13.46 -16.56
N GLY A 4 6.82 -13.73 -15.71
CA GLY A 4 8.24 -13.75 -16.10
C GLY A 4 8.95 -12.39 -16.12
N ARG A 5 8.27 -11.30 -15.77
CA ARG A 5 8.83 -9.94 -15.72
C ARG A 5 9.06 -9.47 -14.30
N VAL A 6 10.06 -8.62 -14.08
CA VAL A 6 10.36 -8.00 -12.80
C VAL A 6 10.01 -6.52 -12.89
N TYR A 7 9.35 -6.01 -11.84
CA TYR A 7 8.95 -4.62 -11.74
C TYR A 7 9.46 -4.06 -10.41
N ALA A 8 9.98 -2.84 -10.46
CA ALA A 8 10.30 -2.04 -9.29
C ALA A 8 9.23 -0.95 -9.14
N PHE A 9 8.59 -0.92 -7.98
CA PHE A 9 7.55 0.05 -7.64
C PHE A 9 8.09 1.05 -6.62
N ASP A 10 7.61 2.29 -6.72
CA ASP A 10 7.76 3.33 -5.71
C ASP A 10 6.45 4.13 -5.60
N GLU A 11 6.33 4.98 -4.59
CA GLU A 11 5.10 5.73 -4.30
C GLU A 11 4.96 7.04 -5.07
N THR A 12 5.93 7.38 -5.92
CA THR A 12 6.11 8.71 -6.51
C THR A 12 6.12 8.71 -8.04
N GLY A 13 6.27 7.55 -8.67
CA GLY A 13 6.49 7.43 -10.11
C GLY A 13 5.74 6.27 -10.78
N LEU A 14 6.05 6.08 -12.05
CA LEU A 14 5.66 4.88 -12.78
C LEU A 14 6.57 3.72 -12.35
N PRO A 15 6.05 2.47 -12.35
CA PRO A 15 6.90 1.32 -12.13
C PRO A 15 7.96 1.19 -13.21
N TRP A 16 9.10 0.64 -12.84
CA TRP A 16 10.20 0.34 -13.74
C TRP A 16 10.25 -1.14 -14.04
N GLU A 17 10.32 -1.50 -15.32
CA GLU A 17 10.53 -2.88 -15.74
C GLU A 17 12.03 -3.22 -15.75
N LEU A 18 12.36 -4.39 -15.23
CA LEU A 18 13.71 -4.93 -15.16
C LEU A 18 13.76 -6.28 -15.90
N ASP A 19 14.90 -6.55 -16.54
CA ASP A 19 15.21 -7.89 -17.02
C ASP A 19 15.31 -8.85 -15.83
N ALA A 20 14.63 -10.00 -15.91
CA ALA A 20 14.53 -10.90 -14.77
C ALA A 20 15.81 -11.71 -14.49
N GLU A 21 16.69 -11.85 -15.48
CA GLU A 21 17.94 -12.60 -15.35
C GLU A 21 19.11 -11.67 -15.02
N THR A 22 19.18 -10.50 -15.67
CA THR A 22 20.32 -9.57 -15.55
C THR A 22 20.07 -8.42 -14.59
N LEU A 23 18.81 -8.14 -14.26
CA LEU A 23 18.36 -6.95 -13.52
C LEU A 23 18.65 -5.62 -14.23
N GLU A 24 18.96 -5.64 -15.53
CA GLU A 24 19.09 -4.43 -16.33
C GLU A 24 17.75 -3.67 -16.39
N THR A 25 17.81 -2.35 -16.22
CA THR A 25 16.63 -1.49 -16.29
C THR A 25 16.16 -1.34 -17.73
N LEU A 26 14.94 -1.80 -18.02
CA LEU A 26 14.33 -1.73 -19.35
C LEU A 26 13.59 -0.42 -19.58
N GLY A 27 13.06 0.21 -18.52
CA GLY A 27 12.42 1.52 -18.56
C GLY A 27 11.15 1.62 -17.71
N GLU A 28 10.55 2.81 -17.68
CA GLU A 28 9.24 3.03 -17.06
C GLU A 28 8.13 2.31 -17.83
N THR A 29 7.11 1.85 -17.12
CA THR A 29 5.95 1.17 -17.71
C THR A 29 4.66 1.60 -17.03
N THR A 30 3.56 1.61 -17.79
CA THR A 30 2.21 1.75 -17.24
C THR A 30 1.52 0.40 -17.05
N LEU A 31 2.25 -0.70 -17.28
CA LEU A 31 1.69 -2.06 -17.38
C LEU A 31 0.57 -2.17 -18.43
N GLY A 32 0.67 -1.36 -19.50
CA GLY A 32 -0.33 -1.32 -20.57
C GLY A 32 -1.59 -0.51 -20.21
N LEU A 33 -1.64 0.12 -19.03
CA LEU A 33 -2.75 0.99 -18.65
C LEU A 33 -2.66 2.36 -19.32
N ALA A 34 -3.81 3.01 -19.48
CA ALA A 34 -3.87 4.40 -19.93
C ALA A 34 -3.19 5.30 -18.88
N PRO A 35 -2.37 6.30 -19.29
CA PRO A 35 -1.77 7.25 -18.37
C PRO A 35 -2.81 7.93 -17.49
N GLY A 36 -2.56 7.96 -16.18
CA GLY A 36 -3.46 8.57 -15.19
C GLY A 36 -4.69 7.74 -14.82
N LEU A 37 -4.83 6.50 -15.33
CA LEU A 37 -5.91 5.60 -14.88
C LEU A 37 -5.73 5.23 -13.40
N THR A 38 -4.50 4.92 -13.00
CA THR A 38 -4.13 4.58 -11.62
C THR A 38 -2.91 5.37 -11.19
N PHE A 39 -2.69 5.38 -9.88
CA PHE A 39 -1.45 5.77 -9.23
C PHE A 39 -0.79 4.52 -8.66
N TRP A 40 0.48 4.64 -8.29
CA TRP A 40 1.27 3.49 -7.87
C TRP A 40 1.71 3.62 -6.42
N ALA A 41 1.47 2.59 -5.62
CA ALA A 41 2.09 2.37 -4.33
C ALA A 41 3.30 1.43 -4.47
N ALA A 42 4.07 1.25 -3.40
CA ALA A 42 5.15 0.28 -3.38
C ALA A 42 4.67 -1.16 -3.17
N HIS A 43 3.50 -1.33 -2.55
CA HIS A 43 2.94 -2.64 -2.18
C HIS A 43 1.83 -3.08 -3.12
N ASP A 44 1.83 -4.37 -3.42
CA ASP A 44 0.81 -5.05 -4.20
C ASP A 44 0.53 -6.43 -3.61
N GLU A 45 -0.71 -6.88 -3.74
CA GLU A 45 -1.17 -8.11 -3.12
C GLU A 45 -1.61 -9.13 -4.15
N VAL A 46 -1.29 -10.41 -3.94
CA VAL A 46 -1.60 -11.49 -4.89
C VAL A 46 -2.52 -12.51 -4.29
N ASP A 47 -3.65 -12.75 -4.95
CA ASP A 47 -4.44 -13.93 -4.68
C ASP A 47 -3.74 -15.15 -5.26
N ARG A 48 -3.26 -16.02 -4.35
CA ARG A 48 -2.54 -17.25 -4.72
C ARG A 48 -3.42 -18.29 -5.40
N GLU A 49 -4.74 -18.23 -5.24
CA GLU A 49 -5.66 -19.18 -5.90
C GLU A 49 -5.86 -18.81 -7.37
N THR A 50 -6.07 -17.53 -7.66
CA THR A 50 -6.39 -17.05 -9.01
C THR A 50 -5.18 -16.54 -9.78
N GLY A 51 -4.10 -16.16 -9.08
CA GLY A 51 -2.94 -15.46 -9.65
C GLY A 51 -3.23 -13.99 -9.98
N GLU A 52 -4.43 -13.50 -9.68
CA GLU A 52 -4.73 -12.08 -9.78
C GLU A 52 -3.95 -11.31 -8.74
N TRP A 53 -3.63 -10.06 -9.10
CA TRP A 53 -2.94 -9.19 -8.18
C TRP A 53 -3.58 -7.81 -8.15
N LEU A 54 -3.77 -7.34 -6.92
CA LEU A 54 -4.36 -6.07 -6.59
C LEU A 54 -3.26 -5.08 -6.31
N HIS A 55 -3.43 -3.91 -6.87
CA HIS A 55 -2.63 -2.74 -6.59
C HIS A 55 -3.53 -1.62 -6.09
N PHE A 56 -3.07 -0.86 -5.10
CA PHE A 56 -3.71 0.39 -4.72
C PHE A 56 -2.79 1.59 -4.99
N GLY A 57 -3.39 2.75 -5.22
CA GLY A 57 -2.64 3.99 -5.43
C GLY A 57 -3.39 5.20 -4.94
N LEU A 58 -2.65 6.24 -4.53
CA LEU A 58 -3.22 7.48 -4.03
C LEU A 58 -3.10 8.60 -5.06
N GLU A 59 -4.24 9.17 -5.43
CA GLU A 59 -4.30 10.43 -6.15
C GLU A 59 -4.28 11.58 -5.15
N PHE A 60 -3.21 12.36 -5.18
CA PHE A 60 -3.11 13.60 -4.41
C PHE A 60 -3.78 14.77 -5.15
N GLY A 61 -4.50 15.61 -4.41
CA GLY A 61 -5.20 16.76 -4.96
C GLY A 61 -6.07 17.43 -3.91
N ARG A 62 -7.02 18.28 -4.34
CA ARG A 62 -7.95 18.97 -3.42
C ARG A 62 -8.79 17.99 -2.58
N LYS A 63 -9.07 16.82 -3.13
CA LYS A 63 -9.64 15.68 -2.41
C LYS A 63 -8.86 14.45 -2.81
N MET A 64 -8.21 13.80 -1.84
CA MET A 64 -7.50 12.56 -2.12
C MET A 64 -8.46 11.47 -2.60
N ARG A 65 -7.98 10.63 -3.51
CA ARG A 65 -8.71 9.45 -3.96
C ARG A 65 -7.80 8.24 -3.85
N VAL A 66 -8.38 7.09 -3.51
CA VAL A 66 -7.72 5.80 -3.66
C VAL A 66 -8.21 5.14 -4.93
N HIS A 67 -7.27 4.56 -5.66
CA HIS A 67 -7.50 3.72 -6.83
C HIS A 67 -7.20 2.28 -6.44
N LEU A 68 -8.10 1.36 -6.75
CA LEU A 68 -7.87 -0.08 -6.65
C LEU A 68 -7.86 -0.65 -8.06
N THR A 69 -6.73 -1.19 -8.47
CA THR A 69 -6.50 -1.74 -9.81
C THR A 69 -6.15 -3.20 -9.66
N THR A 70 -7.02 -4.09 -10.16
CA THR A 70 -6.76 -5.53 -10.17
C THR A 70 -6.34 -5.96 -11.57
N PHE A 71 -5.26 -6.73 -11.63
CA PHE A 71 -4.76 -7.35 -12.84
C PHE A 71 -5.02 -8.86 -12.80
N ALA A 72 -5.37 -9.43 -13.95
CA ALA A 72 -5.47 -10.86 -14.11
C ALA A 72 -4.07 -11.52 -14.05
N ALA A 73 -4.04 -12.84 -13.89
CA ALA A 73 -2.79 -13.61 -13.85
C ALA A 73 -1.90 -13.46 -15.09
N ASP A 74 -2.49 -13.09 -16.24
CA ASP A 74 -1.78 -12.81 -17.49
C ASP A 74 -1.27 -11.36 -17.60
N GLY A 75 -1.52 -10.52 -16.59
CA GLY A 75 -1.13 -9.11 -16.53
C GLY A 75 -2.12 -8.15 -17.21
N SER A 76 -3.23 -8.63 -17.76
CA SER A 76 -4.28 -7.75 -18.29
C SER A 76 -5.07 -7.07 -17.17
N LEU A 77 -5.64 -5.90 -17.46
CA LEU A 77 -6.52 -5.20 -16.51
C LEU A 77 -7.81 -6.00 -16.29
N ALA A 78 -8.04 -6.47 -15.06
CA ALA A 78 -9.25 -7.17 -14.69
C ALA A 78 -10.35 -6.21 -14.21
N SER A 79 -9.99 -5.25 -13.35
CA SER A 79 -10.91 -4.23 -12.87
C SER A 79 -10.17 -2.99 -12.36
N HIS A 80 -10.87 -1.86 -12.33
CA HIS A 80 -10.40 -0.62 -11.74
C HIS A 80 -11.56 0.13 -11.10
N ASP A 81 -11.39 0.51 -9.85
CA ASP A 81 -12.34 1.34 -9.11
C ASP A 81 -11.60 2.45 -8.37
N SER A 82 -12.29 3.57 -8.11
CA SER A 82 -11.73 4.64 -7.30
C SER A 82 -12.74 5.32 -6.40
N TRP A 83 -12.30 5.64 -5.18
CA TRP A 83 -13.12 6.28 -4.16
C TRP A 83 -12.44 7.52 -3.61
N PRO A 84 -13.19 8.59 -3.32
CA PRO A 84 -12.64 9.69 -2.56
C PRO A 84 -12.34 9.23 -1.12
N LEU A 85 -11.17 9.59 -0.60
CA LEU A 85 -10.88 9.40 0.81
C LEU A 85 -11.69 10.41 1.65
N PRO A 86 -12.18 9.99 2.83
CA PRO A 86 -12.91 10.86 3.75
C PRO A 86 -12.01 11.84 4.50
N ARG A 87 -10.70 11.58 4.51
CA ARG A 87 -9.66 12.43 5.12
C ARG A 87 -8.39 12.38 4.27
N PHE A 88 -7.52 13.37 4.45
CA PHE A 88 -6.14 13.23 4.03
C PHE A 88 -5.46 12.24 4.96
N SER A 89 -4.79 11.24 4.40
CA SER A 89 -4.01 10.22 5.10
C SER A 89 -2.88 9.82 4.16
N TYR A 90 -1.65 9.83 4.67
CA TYR A 90 -0.61 9.01 4.07
C TYR A 90 -1.00 7.53 4.25
N LEU A 91 -0.71 6.69 3.27
CA LEU A 91 -0.95 5.25 3.31
C LEU A 91 0.22 4.57 2.61
N HIS A 92 1.03 3.84 3.35
CA HIS A 92 2.11 3.04 2.79
C HIS A 92 1.59 1.69 2.30
N ASP A 93 0.67 1.09 3.07
CA ASP A 93 0.19 -0.28 2.87
C ASP A 93 -1.30 -0.42 3.26
N GLY A 94 -1.89 -1.57 2.98
CA GLY A 94 -3.27 -1.92 3.33
C GLY A 94 -3.46 -3.43 3.47
N PHE A 95 -4.63 -3.85 3.90
CA PHE A 95 -4.93 -5.27 4.09
C PHE A 95 -5.79 -5.79 2.95
N VAL A 96 -5.53 -7.02 2.53
CA VAL A 96 -6.37 -7.73 1.57
C VAL A 96 -6.82 -9.05 2.19
N THR A 97 -8.11 -9.30 2.11
CA THR A 97 -8.77 -10.53 2.52
C THR A 97 -9.41 -11.18 1.29
N ARG A 98 -10.07 -12.33 1.47
CA ARG A 98 -10.77 -13.01 0.38
C ARG A 98 -11.82 -12.12 -0.30
N ARG A 99 -12.51 -11.24 0.43
CA ARG A 99 -13.62 -10.44 -0.12
C ARG A 99 -13.49 -8.95 0.10
N HIS A 100 -12.45 -8.49 0.80
CA HIS A 100 -12.32 -7.08 1.16
C HIS A 100 -10.89 -6.58 1.05
N VAL A 101 -10.76 -5.32 0.67
CA VAL A 101 -9.58 -4.49 0.86
C VAL A 101 -9.87 -3.55 2.03
N VAL A 102 -8.96 -3.47 3.00
CA VAL A 102 -9.10 -2.56 4.15
C VAL A 102 -7.96 -1.57 4.14
N LEU A 103 -8.29 -0.29 4.03
CA LEU A 103 -7.34 0.81 4.12
C LEU A 103 -7.39 1.40 5.52
N HIS A 104 -6.26 1.43 6.21
CA HIS A 104 -6.16 2.01 7.54
C HIS A 104 -5.81 3.49 7.45
N LEU A 105 -6.82 4.37 7.50
CA LEU A 105 -6.63 5.81 7.39
C LEU A 105 -6.19 6.42 8.73
N HIS A 106 -4.94 6.17 9.08
CA HIS A 106 -4.28 6.69 10.27
C HIS A 106 -4.09 8.22 10.19
N PRO A 107 -3.97 8.94 11.31
CA PRO A 107 -3.91 10.40 11.31
C PRO A 107 -2.51 10.96 10.98
N ALA A 108 -1.82 10.36 10.01
CA ALA A 108 -0.60 10.92 9.42
C ALA A 108 -0.92 11.65 8.12
N THR A 109 -0.56 12.93 8.03
CA THR A 109 -0.81 13.77 6.84
C THR A 109 0.48 14.36 6.30
N ILE A 110 0.48 14.82 5.06
CA ILE A 110 1.63 15.49 4.45
C ILE A 110 1.41 17.00 4.47
N GLU A 111 2.31 17.74 5.13
CA GLU A 111 2.39 19.19 5.08
C GLU A 111 2.96 19.63 3.72
N VAL A 112 2.08 20.19 2.89
CA VAL A 112 2.34 20.37 1.46
C VAL A 112 3.23 21.56 1.12
N TRP A 113 3.26 22.63 1.93
CA TRP A 113 3.97 23.85 1.53
C TRP A 113 5.49 23.69 1.62
N GLY A 114 5.98 23.07 2.69
CA GLY A 114 7.41 22.76 2.82
C GLY A 114 7.90 21.86 1.68
N LEU A 115 7.09 20.86 1.31
CA LEU A 115 7.38 19.93 0.22
C LEU A 115 7.40 20.65 -1.14
N LEU A 116 6.34 21.41 -1.48
CA LEU A 116 6.21 22.10 -2.76
C LEU A 116 7.26 23.20 -2.97
N LEU A 117 7.74 23.83 -1.89
CA LEU A 117 8.81 24.82 -1.94
C LEU A 117 10.21 24.19 -1.96
N GLY A 118 10.32 22.86 -1.94
CA GLY A 118 11.60 22.15 -1.90
C GLY A 118 12.39 22.35 -0.61
N LEU A 119 11.71 22.73 0.48
CA LEU A 119 12.32 23.01 1.79
C LEU A 119 12.35 21.77 2.69
N ARG A 120 11.55 20.75 2.36
CA ARG A 120 11.38 19.50 3.11
C ARG A 120 11.24 18.32 2.15
N SER A 121 11.73 17.16 2.58
CA SER A 121 11.39 15.89 1.92
C SER A 121 9.93 15.49 2.22
N ILE A 122 9.42 14.45 1.55
CA ILE A 122 8.09 13.90 1.86
C ILE A 122 8.03 13.44 3.32
N VAL A 123 9.07 12.76 3.79
CA VAL A 123 9.16 12.24 5.16
C VAL A 123 9.17 13.39 6.17
N ASP A 124 9.98 14.42 5.95
CA ASP A 124 10.04 15.61 6.82
C ASP A 124 8.73 16.42 6.83
N SER A 125 7.86 16.18 5.85
CA SER A 125 6.54 16.79 5.73
C SER A 125 5.44 15.96 6.42
N LEU A 126 5.71 14.75 6.91
CA LEU A 126 4.71 13.95 7.62
C LEU A 126 4.35 14.59 8.97
N ARG A 127 3.06 14.64 9.28
CA ARG A 127 2.51 15.20 10.52
C ARG A 127 1.54 14.22 11.13
N TRP A 128 1.78 13.85 12.38
CA TRP A 128 0.93 12.97 13.17
C TRP A 128 -0.06 13.77 14.02
N ASN A 129 -1.33 13.35 14.03
CA ASN A 129 -2.34 13.87 14.96
C ASN A 129 -3.10 12.73 15.65
N GLY A 130 -2.48 12.11 16.65
CA GLY A 130 -3.07 10.99 17.39
C GLY A 130 -4.43 11.27 18.03
N SER A 131 -4.83 12.53 18.22
CA SER A 131 -6.16 12.85 18.77
C SER A 131 -7.32 12.60 17.81
N ASP A 132 -7.06 12.46 16.51
CA ASP A 132 -8.10 12.26 15.49
C ASP A 132 -8.56 10.80 15.36
N GLY A 133 -7.88 9.85 16.02
CA GLY A 133 -8.10 8.42 15.83
C GLY A 133 -7.78 7.94 14.41
N SER A 134 -8.02 6.66 14.14
CA SER A 134 -7.88 6.05 12.82
C SER A 134 -9.23 5.62 12.26
N LEU A 135 -9.35 5.61 10.94
CA LEU A 135 -10.57 5.19 10.25
C LEU A 135 -10.25 4.03 9.30
N LEU A 136 -10.80 2.84 9.57
CA LEU A 136 -10.73 1.72 8.65
C LEU A 136 -11.76 1.92 7.54
N MET A 137 -11.29 2.03 6.30
CA MET A 137 -12.12 2.07 5.10
C MET A 137 -12.14 0.69 4.46
N ILE A 138 -13.28 0.01 4.56
CA ILE A 138 -13.48 -1.36 4.10
C ILE A 138 -14.18 -1.32 2.74
N LEU A 139 -13.50 -1.83 1.72
CA LEU A 139 -13.93 -1.89 0.34
C LEU A 139 -14.15 -3.35 -0.04
N PRO A 140 -15.24 -3.70 -0.74
CA PRO A 140 -15.38 -5.05 -1.27
C PRO A 140 -14.41 -5.27 -2.43
N TRP A 141 -13.88 -6.48 -2.49
CA TRP A 141 -13.03 -6.97 -3.58
C TRP A 141 -13.76 -8.05 -4.39
N ASP A 142 -14.98 -7.73 -4.84
CA ASP A 142 -15.83 -8.65 -5.60
C ASP A 142 -15.90 -8.31 -7.10
N ARG A 143 -15.06 -7.37 -7.55
CA ARG A 143 -14.92 -6.94 -8.96
C ARG A 143 -16.22 -6.42 -9.59
N SER A 144 -17.28 -6.23 -8.79
CA SER A 144 -18.57 -5.73 -9.27
C SER A 144 -18.57 -4.23 -9.48
N GLY A 145 -17.64 -3.53 -8.82
CA GLY A 145 -17.48 -2.09 -8.83
C GLY A 145 -18.63 -1.35 -8.14
N GLY A 146 -18.39 -0.10 -7.78
CA GLY A 146 -19.44 0.84 -7.35
C GLY A 146 -20.09 0.59 -5.98
N ALA A 147 -19.66 -0.42 -5.22
CA ALA A 147 -20.09 -0.58 -3.84
C ALA A 147 -19.58 0.58 -2.96
N LEU A 148 -20.40 0.97 -1.99
CA LEU A 148 -20.03 2.01 -1.04
C LEU A 148 -19.08 1.46 0.03
N PRO A 149 -18.03 2.20 0.40
CA PRO A 149 -17.14 1.79 1.49
C PRO A 149 -17.90 1.73 2.82
N ARG A 150 -17.50 0.80 3.68
CA ARG A 150 -17.87 0.79 5.10
C ARG A 150 -16.75 1.41 5.91
N PHE A 151 -17.10 2.06 7.01
CA PHE A 151 -16.15 2.75 7.86
C PHE A 151 -16.25 2.25 9.29
N VAL A 152 -15.10 2.04 9.93
CA VAL A 152 -14.99 1.69 11.35
C VAL A 152 -13.94 2.60 11.99
N GLU A 153 -14.33 3.28 13.06
CA GLU A 153 -13.42 4.13 13.85
C GLU A 153 -12.65 3.28 14.86
N THR A 154 -11.38 3.62 15.07
CA THR A 154 -10.46 2.95 16.00
C THR A 154 -9.57 3.99 16.68
N GLU A 155 -8.86 3.57 17.73
CA GLU A 155 -7.82 4.41 18.33
C GLU A 155 -6.73 4.76 17.30
N ALA A 156 -6.00 5.85 17.56
CA ALA A 156 -4.93 6.27 16.66
C ALA A 156 -3.78 5.28 16.75
N VAL A 157 -3.51 4.62 15.63
CA VAL A 157 -2.38 3.71 15.47
C VAL A 157 -1.73 4.08 14.15
N PHE A 158 -0.43 4.30 14.17
CA PHE A 158 0.34 4.48 12.96
C PHE A 158 0.73 3.11 12.42
N LEU A 159 0.50 2.90 11.12
CA LEU A 159 0.83 1.66 10.44
C LEU A 159 1.73 2.00 9.25
N TRP A 160 2.90 1.38 9.22
CA TRP A 160 3.73 1.36 8.02
C TRP A 160 3.39 0.13 7.19
N HIS A 161 3.53 -1.06 7.78
CA HIS A 161 3.24 -2.33 7.11
C HIS A 161 2.08 -3.05 7.77
N SER A 162 1.20 -3.58 6.93
CA SER A 162 0.32 -4.67 7.29
C SER A 162 1.11 -5.97 7.30
N PHE A 163 0.60 -6.99 7.99
CA PHE A 163 1.17 -8.34 7.94
C PHE A 163 0.24 -9.30 7.22
N ASN A 164 -1.04 -9.35 7.62
CA ASN A 164 -2.05 -10.16 6.97
C ASN A 164 -3.46 -9.67 7.30
N GLY A 165 -4.43 -10.00 6.45
CA GLY A 165 -5.85 -9.88 6.76
C GLY A 165 -6.61 -11.13 6.37
N HIS A 166 -7.57 -11.57 7.19
CA HIS A 166 -8.48 -12.65 6.82
C HIS A 166 -9.88 -12.49 7.42
N GLU A 167 -10.80 -13.34 6.95
CA GLU A 167 -12.19 -13.39 7.40
C GLU A 167 -12.40 -14.63 8.28
N GLU A 168 -12.92 -14.44 9.50
CA GLU A 168 -13.36 -15.51 10.40
C GLU A 168 -14.87 -15.39 10.65
N GLY A 169 -15.67 -16.11 9.87
CA GLY A 169 -17.12 -15.97 9.90
C GLY A 169 -17.56 -14.59 9.44
N ASP A 170 -18.10 -13.80 10.37
CA ASP A 170 -18.55 -12.41 10.13
C ASP A 170 -17.53 -11.35 10.59
N GLU A 171 -16.34 -11.78 11.04
CA GLU A 171 -15.27 -10.90 11.53
C GLU A 171 -14.15 -10.71 10.51
N LEU A 172 -13.58 -9.50 10.49
CA LEU A 172 -12.34 -9.19 9.79
C LEU A 172 -11.21 -9.15 10.81
N VAL A 173 -10.19 -10.00 10.64
CA VAL A 173 -9.00 -10.06 11.48
C VAL A 173 -7.84 -9.45 10.70
N LEU A 174 -7.20 -8.44 11.27
CA LEU A 174 -6.15 -7.64 10.62
C LEU A 174 -4.90 -7.63 11.52
N ASP A 175 -3.83 -8.27 11.05
CA ASP A 175 -2.55 -8.38 11.77
C ASP A 175 -1.56 -7.35 11.24
N CYS A 176 -0.97 -6.54 12.11
CA CYS A 176 -0.03 -5.49 11.71
C CYS A 176 0.98 -5.14 12.79
N VAL A 177 1.99 -4.35 12.41
CA VAL A 177 2.88 -3.66 13.34
C VAL A 177 2.40 -2.23 13.51
N GLY A 178 1.70 -1.97 14.61
CA GLY A 178 1.16 -0.66 14.95
C GLY A 178 2.01 0.09 15.97
N ASN A 179 2.11 1.40 15.80
CA ASN A 179 2.74 2.30 16.77
C ASN A 179 1.71 3.31 17.29
N ASP A 180 1.54 3.41 18.61
CA ASP A 180 0.62 4.40 19.22
C ASP A 180 1.09 5.85 18.96
N ASP A 181 2.40 6.06 18.95
CA ASP A 181 3.07 7.31 18.59
C ASP A 181 4.27 7.01 17.67
N PRO A 182 4.31 7.53 16.42
CA PRO A 182 5.41 7.29 15.50
C PRO A 182 6.59 8.26 15.68
N ASP A 183 6.87 8.74 16.89
CA ASP A 183 7.91 9.75 17.20
C ASP A 183 9.34 9.38 16.76
N HIS A 184 9.65 8.09 16.71
CA HIS A 184 10.89 7.53 16.18
C HIS A 184 11.09 7.80 14.67
N PHE A 185 10.02 8.14 13.95
CA PHE A 185 10.01 8.36 12.49
C PHE A 185 9.44 9.73 12.10
N ILE A 186 8.36 10.18 12.75
CA ILE A 186 7.68 11.45 12.51
C ILE A 186 7.95 12.39 13.69
N GLY A 187 8.83 13.36 13.51
CA GLY A 187 9.16 14.34 14.54
C GLY A 187 10.57 14.90 14.40
N ASP A 188 10.97 15.72 15.38
CA ASP A 188 12.33 16.26 15.45
C ASP A 188 13.27 15.27 16.16
N GLY A 189 14.44 14.98 15.55
CA GLY A 189 15.50 14.18 16.17
C GLY A 189 15.28 12.67 16.06
N PRO A 190 15.31 12.09 14.84
CA PRO A 190 15.16 10.65 14.67
C PRO A 190 16.25 9.90 15.45
N LEU A 191 15.90 8.73 16.01
CA LEU A 191 16.84 7.89 16.75
C LEU A 191 18.05 7.46 15.88
N ALA A 192 17.84 7.35 14.56
CA ALA A 192 18.88 7.16 13.56
C ALA A 192 18.45 7.82 12.24
N GLY A 193 19.36 8.53 11.58
CA GLY A 193 19.17 9.03 10.21
C GLY A 193 19.97 8.18 9.23
N VAL A 194 19.31 7.62 8.22
CA VAL A 194 19.99 6.98 7.08
C VAL A 194 19.97 7.96 5.92
N LEU A 195 21.14 8.47 5.54
CA LEU A 195 21.31 9.21 4.29
C LEU A 195 21.47 8.17 3.18
N LEU A 196 20.40 7.87 2.45
CA LEU A 196 20.48 7.01 1.27
C LEU A 196 21.02 7.85 0.09
N GLU A 197 22.33 7.77 -0.17
CA GLU A 197 22.86 8.11 -1.49
C GLU A 197 22.48 6.97 -2.44
N HIS A 198 21.51 7.22 -3.33
CA HIS A 198 20.97 6.23 -4.25
C HIS A 198 22.04 5.71 -5.23
N HIS A 199 22.53 4.51 -4.98
CA HIS A 199 22.99 3.57 -6.00
C HIS A 199 22.29 2.24 -5.67
N VAL A 200 21.16 1.98 -6.32
CA VAL A 200 20.22 0.88 -6.00
C VAL A 200 20.95 -0.45 -5.78
N PRO A 201 20.64 -1.16 -4.68
CA PRO A 201 20.27 -2.56 -4.80
C PRO A 201 19.07 -2.91 -3.88
N ILE A 202 17.93 -3.22 -4.52
CA ILE A 202 16.85 -4.10 -4.05
C ILE A 202 16.29 -3.83 -2.64
N SER A 203 15.08 -3.26 -2.56
CA SER A 203 14.13 -3.65 -1.51
C SER A 203 13.22 -4.75 -2.06
N SER A 204 13.28 -5.92 -1.45
CA SER A 204 12.25 -6.95 -1.61
C SER A 204 11.54 -7.07 -0.26
N HIS A 205 10.25 -6.80 -0.21
CA HIS A 205 9.41 -7.24 0.89
C HIS A 205 8.62 -8.47 0.41
N ASP A 206 8.80 -9.54 1.19
CA ASP A 206 8.05 -10.78 1.31
C ASP A 206 8.13 -11.91 0.25
N PHE A 207 8.82 -12.98 0.66
CA PHE A 207 8.38 -14.36 0.44
C PHE A 207 8.45 -15.13 1.77
N TRP A 208 7.36 -15.80 2.15
CA TRP A 208 7.40 -16.84 3.18
C TRP A 208 6.72 -18.13 2.70
N LYS A 209 7.36 -19.26 3.00
CA LYS A 209 6.80 -20.61 2.85
C LYS A 209 6.23 -21.04 4.19
N PRO A 210 5.05 -21.68 4.23
CA PRO A 210 4.52 -22.29 5.44
C PRO A 210 5.54 -23.20 6.12
N ALA A 211 5.71 -23.04 7.43
CA ALA A 211 6.28 -24.11 8.24
C ALA A 211 5.29 -25.29 8.25
N ASP A 212 5.77 -26.49 7.94
CA ASP A 212 4.99 -27.71 8.08
C ASP A 212 4.50 -27.84 9.53
N ARG A 213 3.18 -27.84 9.72
CA ARG A 213 2.60 -28.13 11.04
C ARG A 213 3.02 -29.55 11.45
N PRO A 214 3.63 -29.76 12.63
CA PRO A 214 3.69 -31.11 13.17
C PRO A 214 2.26 -31.59 13.41
N ALA A 215 1.99 -32.83 13.00
CA ALA A 215 0.71 -33.49 13.25
C ALA A 215 0.38 -33.41 14.74
N ALA A 216 -0.85 -32.98 15.05
CA ALA A 216 -1.37 -32.92 16.40
C ALA A 216 -1.17 -34.28 17.11
N GLY A 217 -0.47 -34.24 18.25
CA GLY A 217 -0.18 -35.42 19.07
C GLY A 217 -0.41 -35.12 20.54
N TRP A 218 -1.53 -35.69 21.03
CA TRP A 218 -2.04 -35.84 22.40
C TRP A 218 -2.74 -34.64 23.03
#